data_AF-A0A536TYS7-F1
#
_entry.id   AF-A0A536TYS7-F1
#
_cell.length_a   1.000
_cell.length_b   1.000
_cell.length_c   1.000
_cell.angle_alpha   90.00
_cell.angle_beta   90.00
_cell.angle_gamma   90.00
#
_symmetry.space_group_name_H-M   'P 1'
#
loop_
_entity.id
_entity.type
_entity.pdbx_description
1 polymer ?
#
loop_
_entity_poly.entity_id
_entity_poly.type
_entity_poly.pdbx_seq_one_letter_code
_entity_poly.pdbx_strand_id
1 'polypeptide(L)'
;DGGETLRQGWKPECGFLHYGWEGYNEAIVLYVLALGSPTHPLEGHCYHAWTATYQWENVYGYDFLYGGPLFMHQFSHAWIDFRGIRDPFMREKRCDYFENSRRATLVQREYAQRNPNEFGGYDEYCWGLTACDGPSDELPDVAGEPRRLFGYAARGVPYGPDDGTIAGWAALASLPFTPDVALDAVRHMHLRYPEMLPESRYASSFNPGLASVDHRAWVSPGNFGLDQGIVVMMIENYRTGLIWRLMRDCPPIRAGLRQAGFRGGWL
;
A
#
# COMPACT_ATOMS: atom_id res chain seq x y z
N ASP A 1 17.62 20.34 -4.72
CA ASP A 1 18.31 21.28 -3.81
C ASP A 1 19.68 20.77 -3.35
N GLY A 2 20.21 19.65 -3.91
CA GLY A 2 21.46 19.05 -3.44
C GLY A 2 21.32 18.25 -2.14
N GLY A 3 20.10 18.05 -1.63
CA GLY A 3 19.83 17.19 -0.49
C GLY A 3 19.99 15.70 -0.80
N GLU A 4 20.10 14.90 0.26
CA GLU A 4 20.35 13.45 0.15
C GLU A 4 19.12 12.64 -0.30
N THR A 5 17.92 13.21 -0.18
CA THR A 5 16.65 12.55 -0.54
C THR A 5 15.87 13.36 -1.55
N LEU A 6 15.05 12.70 -2.38
CA LEU A 6 14.08 13.37 -3.23
C LEU A 6 13.11 14.19 -2.38
N ARG A 7 12.85 15.44 -2.78
CA ARG A 7 11.87 16.31 -2.12
C ARG A 7 10.46 15.95 -2.58
N GLN A 8 9.50 16.02 -1.65
CA GLN A 8 8.11 15.67 -1.93
C GLN A 8 7.40 16.67 -2.86
N GLY A 9 7.95 17.86 -3.04
CA GLY A 9 7.40 18.84 -3.97
C GLY A 9 8.28 20.05 -4.16
N TRP A 10 7.91 20.84 -5.15
CA TRP A 10 8.51 22.14 -5.47
C TRP A 10 7.40 23.09 -5.94
N LYS A 11 7.49 24.35 -5.53
CA LYS A 11 6.60 25.43 -6.00
C LYS A 11 7.44 26.58 -6.55
N PRO A 12 7.00 27.26 -7.64
CA PRO A 12 7.72 28.41 -8.18
C PRO A 12 7.98 29.52 -7.14
N GLU A 13 7.04 29.73 -6.22
CA GLU A 13 7.06 30.85 -5.28
C GLU A 13 7.95 30.61 -4.05
N CYS A 14 8.09 29.36 -3.62
CA CYS A 14 8.81 29.03 -2.38
C CYS A 14 9.87 27.93 -2.52
N GLY A 15 10.11 27.43 -3.73
CA GLY A 15 11.11 26.40 -3.99
C GLY A 15 10.69 25.03 -3.51
N PHE A 16 11.67 24.21 -3.09
CA PHE A 16 11.41 22.85 -2.62
C PHE A 16 10.72 22.84 -1.26
N LEU A 17 9.77 21.91 -1.10
CA LEU A 17 9.20 21.61 0.21
C LEU A 17 10.30 21.04 1.14
N HIS A 18 10.17 21.31 2.44
CA HIS A 18 11.14 20.84 3.43
C HIS A 18 11.18 19.31 3.56
N TYR A 19 10.06 18.63 3.26
CA TYR A 19 9.94 17.19 3.43
C TYR A 19 10.64 16.42 2.31
N GLY A 20 11.61 15.58 2.71
CA GLY A 20 12.19 14.54 1.87
C GLY A 20 11.34 13.27 1.89
N TRP A 21 11.55 12.40 0.90
CA TRP A 21 11.12 11.02 0.99
C TRP A 21 12.16 10.23 1.80
N GLU A 22 11.74 9.63 2.91
CA GLU A 22 12.51 8.71 3.76
C GLU A 22 11.77 7.37 3.82
N GLY A 23 12.48 6.26 3.64
CA GLY A 23 11.89 4.93 3.52
C GLY A 23 11.59 4.24 4.87
N TYR A 24 10.97 3.08 4.89
CA TYR A 24 10.32 2.43 3.77
C TYR A 24 8.94 3.02 3.52
N ASN A 25 8.62 3.28 2.26
CA ASN A 25 7.33 3.81 1.82
C ASN A 25 7.10 3.45 0.33
N GLU A 26 6.03 3.97 -0.28
CA GLU A 26 5.60 3.69 -1.65
C GLU A 26 6.55 4.18 -2.76
N ALA A 27 7.60 4.95 -2.43
CA ALA A 27 8.37 5.74 -3.38
C ALA A 27 9.50 5.00 -4.12
N ILE A 28 9.63 3.67 -4.04
CA ILE A 28 10.70 2.94 -4.76
C ILE A 28 10.70 3.31 -6.25
N VAL A 29 9.53 3.28 -6.89
CA VAL A 29 9.37 3.59 -8.31
C VAL A 29 9.84 5.00 -8.66
N LEU A 30 9.63 5.97 -7.75
CA LEU A 30 10.09 7.34 -7.94
C LEU A 30 11.62 7.41 -7.97
N TYR A 31 12.29 6.77 -7.01
CA TYR A 31 13.76 6.71 -6.98
C TYR A 31 14.32 5.95 -8.19
N VAL A 32 13.70 4.84 -8.59
CA VAL A 32 14.10 4.08 -9.78
C VAL A 32 13.99 4.94 -11.04
N LEU A 33 12.87 5.63 -11.25
CA LEU A 33 12.71 6.52 -12.41
C LEU A 33 13.73 7.66 -12.39
N ALA A 34 13.96 8.27 -11.23
CA ALA A 34 14.87 9.38 -11.09
C ALA A 34 16.33 8.97 -11.33
N LEU A 35 16.77 7.79 -10.85
CA LEU A 35 18.10 7.23 -11.15
C LEU A 35 18.24 6.74 -12.59
N GLY A 36 17.14 6.28 -13.17
CA GLY A 36 17.08 5.74 -14.53
C GLY A 36 16.91 6.79 -15.63
N SER A 37 16.71 8.06 -15.27
CA SER A 37 16.46 9.14 -16.21
C SER A 37 17.64 9.33 -17.17
N PRO A 38 17.43 9.31 -18.50
CA PRO A 38 18.51 9.47 -19.48
C PRO A 38 18.97 10.93 -19.62
N THR A 39 18.21 11.90 -19.09
CA THR A 39 18.48 13.33 -19.26
C THR A 39 18.72 14.05 -17.93
N HIS A 40 18.07 13.61 -16.86
CA HIS A 40 18.16 14.22 -15.53
C HIS A 40 18.29 13.14 -14.44
N PRO A 41 19.33 12.27 -14.50
CA PRO A 41 19.52 11.25 -13.48
C PRO A 41 19.82 11.87 -12.13
N LEU A 42 19.36 11.24 -11.05
CA LEU A 42 19.90 11.54 -9.73
C LEU A 42 21.37 11.15 -9.67
N GLU A 43 22.17 12.03 -9.09
CA GLU A 43 23.59 11.80 -8.82
C GLU A 43 23.79 11.35 -7.37
N GLY A 44 24.82 10.53 -7.12
CA GLY A 44 25.26 10.17 -5.77
C GLY A 44 24.46 9.06 -5.09
N HIS A 45 24.36 9.15 -3.75
CA HIS A 45 23.90 8.08 -2.86
C HIS A 45 22.43 8.22 -2.44
N CYS A 46 21.59 8.94 -3.19
CA CYS A 46 20.24 9.29 -2.73
C CYS A 46 19.36 8.08 -2.41
N TYR A 47 19.51 6.98 -3.16
CA TYR A 47 18.80 5.74 -2.83
C TYR A 47 19.25 5.15 -1.49
N HIS A 48 20.55 5.17 -1.21
CA HIS A 48 21.08 4.69 0.05
C HIS A 48 20.59 5.53 1.23
N ALA A 49 20.56 6.86 1.07
CA ALA A 49 19.98 7.75 2.08
C ALA A 49 18.49 7.44 2.31
N TRP A 50 17.73 7.19 1.25
CA TRP A 50 16.32 6.80 1.35
C TRP A 50 16.12 5.47 2.09
N THR A 51 16.99 4.48 1.90
CA THR A 51 16.88 3.19 2.60
C THR A 51 17.39 3.22 4.05
N ALA A 52 17.97 4.34 4.52
CA ALA A 52 18.58 4.43 5.86
C ALA A 52 17.57 4.29 7.01
N THR A 53 16.30 4.62 6.76
CA THR A 53 15.21 4.60 7.74
C THR A 53 14.38 3.32 7.69
N TYR A 54 14.82 2.31 6.93
CA TYR A 54 14.15 1.02 6.84
C TYR A 54 14.09 0.30 8.19
N GLN A 55 12.92 -0.23 8.53
CA GLN A 55 12.69 -0.99 9.76
C GLN A 55 12.34 -2.44 9.41
N TRP A 56 13.20 -3.38 9.83
CA TRP A 56 12.93 -4.81 9.70
C TRP A 56 12.33 -5.33 11.00
N GLU A 57 11.07 -5.72 10.96
CA GLU A 57 10.27 -6.04 12.14
C GLU A 57 9.84 -7.50 12.13
N ASN A 58 9.60 -8.05 13.32
CA ASN A 58 8.89 -9.32 13.49
C ASN A 58 7.50 -9.05 14.05
N VAL A 59 6.46 -9.25 13.24
CA VAL A 59 5.06 -9.07 13.65
C VAL A 59 4.30 -10.36 13.40
N TYR A 60 3.68 -10.90 14.44
CA TYR A 60 2.93 -12.16 14.40
C TYR A 60 3.70 -13.35 13.80
N GLY A 61 5.03 -13.38 14.00
CA GLY A 61 5.90 -14.42 13.46
C GLY A 61 6.36 -14.19 12.02
N TYR A 62 6.02 -13.06 11.40
CA TYR A 62 6.51 -12.66 10.09
C TYR A 62 7.64 -11.63 10.22
N ASP A 63 8.82 -11.99 9.72
CA ASP A 63 9.94 -11.06 9.52
C ASP A 63 9.79 -10.32 8.19
N PHE A 64 9.63 -8.99 8.20
CA PHE A 64 9.46 -8.19 6.99
C PHE A 64 9.92 -6.74 7.18
N LEU A 65 10.20 -6.07 6.06
CA LEU A 65 10.41 -4.64 5.98
C LEU A 65 9.07 -3.95 6.22
N TYR A 66 8.98 -3.25 7.34
CA TYR A 66 7.75 -2.68 7.87
C TYR A 66 7.32 -1.43 7.09
N GLY A 67 6.02 -1.37 6.81
CA GLY A 67 5.29 -0.20 6.36
C GLY A 67 3.83 -0.43 6.74
N GLY A 68 3.27 0.43 7.59
CA GLY A 68 1.97 0.18 8.23
C GLY A 68 0.82 0.11 7.22
N PRO A 69 0.59 1.16 6.42
CA PRO A 69 -0.43 1.15 5.37
C PRO A 69 -0.08 0.22 4.21
N LEU A 70 -1.06 -0.57 3.76
CA LEU A 70 -0.80 -1.61 2.77
C LEU A 70 -0.40 -1.07 1.38
N PHE A 71 -0.80 0.15 1.01
CA PHE A 71 -0.43 0.75 -0.27
C PHE A 71 1.09 0.89 -0.46
N MET A 72 1.86 1.03 0.62
CA MET A 72 3.33 1.09 0.59
C MET A 72 3.94 -0.19 0.00
N HIS A 73 3.23 -1.31 0.10
CA HIS A 73 3.62 -2.63 -0.43
C HIS A 73 2.99 -2.96 -1.78
N GLN A 74 2.26 -2.03 -2.38
CA GLN A 74 1.47 -2.25 -3.60
C GLN A 74 1.83 -1.27 -4.72
N PHE A 75 1.96 0.02 -4.42
CA PHE A 75 2.02 1.06 -5.46
C PHE A 75 3.25 0.93 -6.36
N SER A 76 4.45 0.84 -5.77
CA SER A 76 5.66 0.57 -6.56
C SER A 76 5.62 -0.81 -7.23
N HIS A 77 5.04 -1.79 -6.56
CA HIS A 77 4.98 -3.19 -7.00
C HIS A 77 4.03 -3.42 -8.17
N ALA A 78 3.04 -2.55 -8.39
CA ALA A 78 2.21 -2.64 -9.59
C ALA A 78 2.99 -2.31 -10.87
N TRP A 79 4.01 -1.47 -10.76
CA TRP A 79 4.88 -1.11 -11.88
C TRP A 79 6.08 -2.03 -11.99
N ILE A 80 6.74 -2.34 -10.88
CA ILE A 80 8.01 -3.07 -10.87
C ILE A 80 7.79 -4.50 -10.39
N ASP A 81 8.20 -5.46 -11.21
CA ASP A 81 8.24 -6.86 -10.81
C ASP A 81 9.40 -7.09 -9.85
N PHE A 82 9.15 -7.19 -8.55
CA PHE A 82 10.21 -7.37 -7.57
C PHE A 82 10.64 -8.84 -7.36
N ARG A 83 10.04 -9.81 -8.07
CA ARG A 83 10.36 -11.23 -7.88
C ARG A 83 11.81 -11.51 -8.24
N GLY A 84 12.57 -12.01 -7.26
CA GLY A 84 13.96 -12.41 -7.44
C GLY A 84 14.97 -11.26 -7.60
N ILE A 85 14.54 -10.00 -7.57
CA ILE A 85 15.44 -8.84 -7.57
C ILE A 85 15.54 -8.25 -6.17
N ARG A 86 16.75 -7.89 -5.74
CA ARG A 86 17.02 -7.42 -4.38
C ARG A 86 18.04 -6.30 -4.40
N ASP A 87 17.76 -5.22 -3.69
CA ASP A 87 18.72 -4.16 -3.38
C ASP A 87 19.69 -4.61 -2.25
N PRO A 88 20.65 -3.77 -1.80
CA PRO A 88 21.56 -4.14 -0.73
C PRO A 88 20.87 -4.60 0.56
N PHE A 89 19.92 -3.83 1.07
CA PHE A 89 19.22 -4.15 2.32
C PHE A 89 18.47 -5.48 2.24
N MET A 90 17.68 -5.69 1.18
CA MET A 90 16.88 -6.89 1.02
C MET A 90 17.75 -8.13 0.77
N ARG A 91 18.94 -7.99 0.17
CA ARG A 91 19.92 -9.08 0.09
C ARG A 91 20.43 -9.50 1.47
N GLU A 92 20.72 -8.56 2.37
CA GLU A 92 21.14 -8.87 3.74
C GLU A 92 20.06 -9.65 4.49
N LYS A 93 18.79 -9.26 4.29
CA LYS A 93 17.62 -9.96 4.86
C LYS A 93 17.24 -11.24 4.13
N ARG A 94 17.95 -11.59 3.03
CA ARG A 94 17.67 -12.74 2.17
C ARG A 94 16.20 -12.80 1.67
N CYS A 95 15.58 -11.64 1.50
CA CYS A 95 14.19 -11.47 1.07
C CYS A 95 14.16 -10.64 -0.22
N ASP A 96 13.08 -10.71 -1.00
CA ASP A 96 12.81 -9.73 -2.05
C ASP A 96 11.52 -8.96 -1.73
N TYR A 97 11.31 -7.82 -2.40
CA TYR A 97 10.16 -6.98 -2.08
C TYR A 97 8.81 -7.63 -2.43
N PHE A 98 8.78 -8.65 -3.30
CA PHE A 98 7.56 -9.40 -3.60
C PHE A 98 7.16 -10.32 -2.44
N GLU A 99 8.11 -11.11 -1.92
CA GLU A 99 7.91 -11.91 -0.71
C GLU A 99 7.67 -11.01 0.52
N ASN A 100 8.30 -9.83 0.58
CA ASN A 100 8.01 -8.85 1.61
C ASN A 100 6.54 -8.39 1.60
N SER A 101 6.02 -8.01 0.43
CA SER A 101 4.62 -7.61 0.30
C SER A 101 3.66 -8.74 0.64
N ARG A 102 4.01 -9.98 0.26
CA ARG A 102 3.26 -11.17 0.69
C ARG A 102 3.16 -11.26 2.22
N ARG A 103 4.27 -11.08 2.93
CA ARG A 103 4.29 -11.08 4.42
C ARG A 103 3.50 -9.92 5.00
N ALA A 104 3.65 -8.71 4.46
CA ALA A 104 2.89 -7.53 4.89
C ALA A 104 1.38 -7.74 4.73
N THR A 105 0.94 -8.35 3.62
CA THR A 105 -0.46 -8.72 3.41
C THR A 105 -0.95 -9.75 4.43
N LEU A 106 -0.14 -10.76 4.77
CA LEU A 106 -0.51 -11.74 5.80
C LEU A 106 -0.60 -11.11 7.20
N VAL A 107 0.28 -10.16 7.52
CA VAL A 107 0.22 -9.39 8.77
C VAL A 107 -1.07 -8.56 8.84
N GLN A 108 -1.51 -7.95 7.74
CA GLN A 108 -2.78 -7.23 7.65
C GLN A 108 -3.99 -8.13 7.94
N ARG A 109 -4.03 -9.32 7.32
CA ARG A 109 -5.08 -10.30 7.60
C ARG A 109 -5.05 -10.78 9.06
N GLU A 110 -3.87 -11.10 9.57
CA GLU A 110 -3.70 -11.59 10.95
C GLU A 110 -4.10 -10.51 11.98
N TYR A 111 -3.76 -9.25 11.73
CA TYR A 111 -4.21 -8.12 12.56
C TYR A 111 -5.74 -8.06 12.62
N ALA A 112 -6.40 -8.12 11.47
CA ALA A 112 -7.86 -8.09 11.41
C ALA A 112 -8.51 -9.31 12.07
N GLN A 113 -7.92 -10.50 11.91
CA GLN A 113 -8.37 -11.72 12.59
C GLN A 113 -8.24 -11.60 14.12
N ARG A 114 -7.17 -10.98 14.61
CA ARG A 114 -6.98 -10.74 16.06
C ARG A 114 -7.88 -9.65 16.61
N ASN A 115 -8.22 -8.67 15.78
CA ASN A 115 -9.11 -7.54 16.08
C ASN A 115 -8.89 -6.93 17.48
N PRO A 116 -7.69 -6.37 17.76
CA PRO A 116 -7.33 -5.93 19.11
C PRO A 116 -8.22 -4.82 19.68
N ASN A 117 -8.96 -4.12 18.82
CA ASN A 117 -9.86 -3.02 19.16
C ASN A 117 -11.36 -3.42 19.09
N GLU A 118 -11.65 -4.69 18.83
CA GLU A 118 -13.01 -5.24 18.74
C GLU A 118 -13.90 -4.44 17.76
N PHE A 119 -13.36 -4.08 16.60
CA PHE A 119 -14.10 -3.40 15.53
C PHE A 119 -15.08 -4.35 14.86
N GLY A 120 -16.26 -3.83 14.49
CA GLY A 120 -17.25 -4.58 13.74
C GLY A 120 -16.71 -4.99 12.37
N GLY A 121 -16.97 -6.23 11.97
CA GLY A 121 -16.62 -6.77 10.65
C GLY A 121 -15.21 -7.33 10.53
N TYR A 122 -14.24 -6.88 11.34
CA TYR A 122 -12.85 -7.34 11.31
C TYR A 122 -12.76 -8.85 11.59
N ASP A 123 -12.19 -9.57 10.63
CA ASP A 123 -11.91 -11.01 10.74
C ASP A 123 -10.93 -11.42 9.62
N GLU A 124 -10.69 -12.73 9.48
CA GLU A 124 -9.79 -13.26 8.46
C GLU A 124 -10.24 -13.02 7.00
N TYR A 125 -11.47 -12.55 6.80
CA TYR A 125 -12.09 -12.24 5.52
C TYR A 125 -12.47 -10.75 5.35
N CYS A 126 -12.27 -9.89 6.35
CA CYS A 126 -12.49 -8.44 6.27
C CYS A 126 -11.27 -7.71 6.80
N TRP A 127 -10.39 -7.32 5.88
CA TRP A 127 -9.13 -6.65 6.18
C TRP A 127 -8.72 -5.78 5.01
N GLY A 128 -7.73 -4.91 5.23
CA GLY A 128 -7.22 -3.98 4.22
C GLY A 128 -7.07 -2.57 4.77
N LEU A 129 -6.19 -2.39 5.76
CA LEU A 129 -5.91 -1.08 6.33
C LEU A 129 -4.84 -0.39 5.47
N THR A 130 -5.22 0.74 4.90
CA THR A 130 -4.39 1.54 3.99
C THR A 130 -4.83 3.00 4.05
N ALA A 131 -4.13 3.89 3.32
CA ALA A 131 -4.59 5.26 3.16
C ALA A 131 -5.92 5.31 2.39
N CYS A 132 -6.95 5.86 3.03
CA CYS A 132 -8.28 5.98 2.44
C CYS A 132 -9.06 7.11 3.11
N ASP A 133 -10.14 7.52 2.45
CA ASP A 133 -11.19 8.32 3.09
C ASP A 133 -11.82 7.52 4.24
N GLY A 134 -12.56 8.22 5.08
CA GLY A 134 -13.15 7.70 6.29
C GLY A 134 -14.20 8.65 6.83
N PRO A 135 -14.94 8.22 7.86
CA PRO A 135 -15.99 9.01 8.48
C PRO A 135 -15.39 10.22 9.21
N SER A 136 -16.08 11.36 9.20
CA SER A 136 -15.73 12.51 10.03
C SER A 136 -16.36 12.41 11.42
N ASP A 137 -15.81 13.13 12.40
CA ASP A 137 -16.32 13.18 13.79
C ASP A 137 -17.77 13.76 13.89
N GLU A 138 -18.30 14.35 12.82
CA GLU A 138 -19.66 14.92 12.76
C GLU A 138 -20.74 13.89 12.40
N LEU A 139 -20.62 12.63 12.85
CA LEU A 139 -21.69 11.64 12.66
C LEU A 139 -22.62 11.63 13.89
N PRO A 140 -23.80 12.28 13.83
CA PRO A 140 -24.69 12.41 14.99
C PRO A 140 -25.39 11.12 15.43
N ASP A 141 -25.38 10.05 14.62
CA ASP A 141 -26.30 8.92 14.79
C ASP A 141 -25.62 7.53 14.81
N VAL A 142 -24.35 7.44 15.19
CA VAL A 142 -23.68 6.13 15.28
C VAL A 142 -23.78 5.55 16.70
N ALA A 143 -24.43 4.40 16.83
CA ALA A 143 -24.49 3.65 18.07
C ALA A 143 -23.09 3.07 18.41
N GLY A 144 -22.42 3.62 19.44
CA GLY A 144 -21.15 3.08 19.92
C GLY A 144 -20.42 3.97 20.93
N GLU A 145 -19.40 3.40 21.57
CA GLU A 145 -18.43 4.12 22.41
C GLU A 145 -17.81 5.30 21.63
N PRO A 146 -17.54 6.46 22.28
CA PRO A 146 -16.83 7.56 21.64
C PRO A 146 -15.46 7.09 21.16
N ARG A 147 -15.31 6.94 19.84
CA ARG A 147 -14.10 6.53 19.15
C ARG A 147 -13.63 7.67 18.26
N ARG A 148 -12.31 7.88 18.20
CA ARG A 148 -11.72 8.88 17.31
C ARG A 148 -11.84 8.39 15.88
N LEU A 149 -12.60 9.12 15.05
CA LEU A 149 -12.74 8.82 13.63
C LEU A 149 -11.74 9.67 12.84
N PHE A 150 -11.31 9.15 11.71
CA PHE A 150 -10.42 9.89 10.82
C PHE A 150 -11.10 10.08 9.47
N GLY A 151 -11.14 11.32 8.97
CA GLY A 151 -11.53 11.62 7.59
C GLY A 151 -10.57 10.95 6.60
N TYR A 152 -9.61 11.68 6.06
CA TYR A 152 -8.51 11.04 5.33
C TYR A 152 -7.39 10.64 6.29
N ALA A 153 -7.00 9.36 6.30
CA ALA A 153 -5.88 8.90 7.12
C ALA A 153 -5.15 7.71 6.47
N ALA A 154 -3.83 7.68 6.70
CA ALA A 154 -2.96 6.57 6.35
C ALA A 154 -3.10 5.43 7.37
N ARG A 155 -4.23 4.70 7.31
CA ARG A 155 -4.48 3.56 8.21
C ARG A 155 -3.49 2.44 7.97
N GLY A 156 -3.07 1.77 9.03
CA GLY A 156 -2.01 0.78 8.95
C GLY A 156 -1.82 -0.04 10.21
N VAL A 157 -1.24 -1.22 10.06
CA VAL A 157 -1.10 -2.20 11.15
C VAL A 157 0.36 -2.48 11.48
N PRO A 158 0.69 -2.93 12.71
CA PRO A 158 -0.18 -2.90 13.88
C PRO A 158 -0.09 -1.56 14.63
N TYR A 159 0.82 -0.66 14.23
CA TYR A 159 1.16 0.57 14.96
C TYR A 159 0.57 1.85 14.35
N GLY A 160 -0.18 1.74 13.25
CA GLY A 160 -0.80 2.88 12.56
C GLY A 160 -2.19 3.24 13.12
N PRO A 161 -2.81 4.30 12.59
CA PRO A 161 -4.18 4.63 12.94
C PRO A 161 -5.14 3.53 12.46
N ASP A 162 -6.09 3.20 13.31
CA ASP A 162 -7.18 2.27 13.05
C ASP A 162 -8.44 2.76 13.78
N ASP A 163 -9.53 2.93 13.04
CA ASP A 163 -10.85 3.35 13.52
C ASP A 163 -11.95 2.40 13.03
N GLY A 164 -11.60 1.18 12.61
CA GLY A 164 -12.52 0.19 12.07
C GLY A 164 -12.89 0.41 10.60
N THR A 165 -12.28 1.38 9.93
CA THR A 165 -12.51 1.65 8.51
C THR A 165 -11.58 0.79 7.65
N ILE A 166 -12.14 0.11 6.64
CA ILE A 166 -11.44 -0.83 5.76
C ILE A 166 -11.53 -0.34 4.32
N ALA A 167 -10.43 -0.48 3.57
CA ALA A 167 -10.40 -0.29 2.13
C ALA A 167 -10.48 -1.64 1.40
N GLY A 168 -11.68 -2.03 0.95
CA GLY A 168 -11.89 -3.33 0.28
C GLY A 168 -11.02 -3.52 -0.97
N TRP A 169 -10.68 -2.43 -1.67
CA TRP A 169 -9.79 -2.46 -2.82
C TRP A 169 -8.35 -2.88 -2.47
N ALA A 170 -7.89 -2.65 -1.24
CA ALA A 170 -6.53 -2.96 -0.80
C ALA A 170 -6.30 -4.47 -0.68
N ALA A 171 -7.32 -5.23 -0.27
CA ALA A 171 -7.28 -6.69 -0.30
C ALA A 171 -7.13 -7.19 -1.74
N LEU A 172 -7.93 -6.66 -2.67
CA LEU A 172 -7.86 -7.04 -4.08
C LEU A 172 -6.54 -6.63 -4.76
N ALA A 173 -5.99 -5.47 -4.41
CA ALA A 173 -4.69 -5.04 -4.90
C ALA A 173 -3.53 -5.93 -4.40
N SER A 174 -3.77 -6.80 -3.41
CA SER A 174 -2.79 -7.80 -2.95
C SER A 174 -2.88 -9.14 -3.69
N LEU A 175 -3.77 -9.25 -4.70
CA LEU A 175 -4.02 -10.50 -5.44
C LEU A 175 -2.75 -11.20 -5.97
N PRO A 176 -1.74 -10.49 -6.52
CA PRO A 176 -0.53 -11.18 -6.97
C PRO A 176 0.32 -11.78 -5.84
N PHE A 177 0.23 -11.26 -4.61
CA PHE A 177 1.07 -11.71 -3.49
C PHE A 177 0.42 -12.87 -2.72
N THR A 178 -0.89 -12.81 -2.52
CA THR A 178 -1.65 -13.79 -1.73
C THR A 178 -3.00 -14.08 -2.41
N PRO A 179 -3.03 -14.82 -3.52
CA PRO A 179 -4.23 -14.92 -4.37
C PRO A 179 -5.44 -15.49 -3.65
N ASP A 180 -5.29 -16.62 -2.96
CA ASP A 180 -6.40 -17.28 -2.26
C ASP A 180 -6.96 -16.38 -1.14
N VAL A 181 -6.06 -15.83 -0.32
CA VAL A 181 -6.40 -14.90 0.77
C VAL A 181 -7.11 -13.64 0.27
N ALA A 182 -6.63 -13.04 -0.82
CA ALA A 182 -7.21 -11.84 -1.40
C ALA A 182 -8.60 -12.13 -2.00
N LEU A 183 -8.74 -13.22 -2.75
CA LEU A 183 -10.01 -13.61 -3.36
C LEU A 183 -11.06 -13.98 -2.32
N ASP A 184 -10.68 -14.70 -1.26
CA ASP A 184 -11.61 -15.05 -0.18
C ASP A 184 -12.07 -13.81 0.56
N ALA A 185 -11.17 -12.88 0.89
CA ALA A 185 -11.55 -11.62 1.51
C ALA A 185 -12.52 -10.82 0.64
N VAL A 186 -12.21 -10.63 -0.65
CA VAL A 186 -13.05 -9.85 -1.56
C VAL A 186 -14.43 -10.49 -1.75
N ARG A 187 -14.51 -11.82 -1.88
CA ARG A 187 -15.80 -12.53 -1.99
C ARG A 187 -16.66 -12.33 -0.75
N HIS A 188 -16.09 -12.51 0.44
CA HIS A 188 -16.84 -12.36 1.69
C HIS A 188 -17.20 -10.90 1.98
N MET A 189 -16.30 -9.95 1.71
CA MET A 189 -16.62 -8.53 1.81
C MET A 189 -17.74 -8.13 0.85
N HIS A 190 -17.75 -8.65 -0.39
CA HIS A 190 -18.82 -8.36 -1.33
C HIS A 190 -20.17 -8.98 -0.93
N LEU A 191 -20.15 -10.17 -0.32
CA LEU A 191 -21.36 -10.80 0.21
C LEU A 191 -21.92 -10.06 1.43
N ARG A 192 -21.05 -9.56 2.32
CA ARG A 192 -21.44 -8.87 3.56
C ARG A 192 -21.78 -7.39 3.36
N TYR A 193 -21.03 -6.73 2.48
CA TYR A 193 -21.05 -5.28 2.27
C TYR A 193 -21.08 -4.97 0.77
N PRO A 194 -22.11 -5.40 0.02
CA PRO A 194 -22.21 -5.14 -1.42
C PRO A 194 -22.14 -3.63 -1.76
N GLU A 195 -22.53 -2.77 -0.81
CA GLU A 195 -22.47 -1.32 -0.91
C GLU A 195 -21.04 -0.75 -1.04
N MET A 196 -19.98 -1.51 -0.74
CA MET A 196 -18.59 -1.05 -0.94
C MET A 196 -18.19 -0.95 -2.42
N LEU A 197 -19.03 -1.47 -3.33
CA LEU A 197 -18.84 -1.49 -4.78
C LEU A 197 -19.96 -0.73 -5.52
N PRO A 198 -20.23 0.55 -5.21
CA PRO A 198 -21.26 1.31 -5.91
C PRO A 198 -20.96 1.34 -7.42
N GLU A 199 -21.94 0.94 -8.23
CA GLU A 199 -21.83 0.94 -9.69
C GLU A 199 -20.59 0.18 -10.22
N SER A 200 -20.20 -0.91 -9.54
CA SER A 200 -19.01 -1.72 -9.88
C SER A 200 -17.66 -1.00 -9.76
N ARG A 201 -17.61 0.08 -8.96
CA ARG A 201 -16.38 0.80 -8.59
C ARG A 201 -16.17 0.68 -7.09
N TYR A 202 -14.95 0.46 -6.64
CA TYR A 202 -14.70 0.47 -5.19
C TYR A 202 -14.91 1.88 -4.64
N ALA A 203 -15.70 2.00 -3.58
CA ALA A 203 -15.60 3.14 -2.69
C ALA A 203 -14.19 3.17 -2.09
N SER A 204 -13.71 4.35 -1.66
CA SER A 204 -12.40 4.46 -1.02
C SER A 204 -12.28 3.57 0.21
N SER A 205 -13.37 3.46 0.96
CA SER A 205 -13.47 2.65 2.17
C SER A 205 -14.91 2.42 2.62
N PHE A 206 -15.08 1.55 3.60
CA PHE A 206 -16.31 1.34 4.35
C PHE A 206 -15.97 1.06 5.82
N ASN A 207 -16.93 1.27 6.72
CA ASN A 207 -16.78 1.00 8.16
C ASN A 207 -18.01 0.21 8.66
N PRO A 208 -17.88 -1.11 8.87
CA PRO A 208 -18.99 -1.94 9.34
C PRO A 208 -19.45 -1.61 10.76
N GLY A 209 -18.58 -1.03 11.58
CA GLY A 209 -18.90 -0.62 12.95
C GLY A 209 -19.81 0.61 13.02
N LEU A 210 -19.89 1.40 11.94
CA LEU A 210 -20.75 2.57 11.86
C LEU A 210 -21.97 2.28 10.96
N ALA A 211 -22.86 1.41 11.43
CA ALA A 211 -24.04 1.05 10.66
C ALA A 211 -25.11 2.17 10.71
N SER A 212 -25.71 2.45 9.56
CA SER A 212 -26.90 3.32 9.44
C SER A 212 -28.14 2.71 10.10
N VAL A 213 -29.23 3.48 10.18
CA VAL A 213 -30.54 3.02 10.69
C VAL A 213 -31.05 1.77 9.96
N ASP A 214 -30.68 1.60 8.67
CA ASP A 214 -31.02 0.43 7.87
C ASP A 214 -30.05 -0.76 8.06
N HIS A 215 -29.17 -0.71 9.07
CA HIS A 215 -28.12 -1.69 9.36
C HIS A 215 -27.07 -1.88 8.25
N ARG A 216 -26.96 -0.93 7.31
CA ARG A 216 -25.90 -0.92 6.28
C ARG A 216 -24.64 -0.25 6.80
N ALA A 217 -23.48 -0.76 6.40
CA ALA A 217 -22.19 -0.18 6.79
C ALA A 217 -22.08 1.25 6.27
N TRP A 218 -21.33 2.10 6.98
CA TRP A 218 -20.91 3.39 6.43
C TRP A 218 -20.00 3.13 5.22
N VAL A 219 -20.20 3.87 4.12
CA VAL A 219 -19.39 3.78 2.91
C VAL A 219 -18.94 5.17 2.50
N SER A 220 -17.68 5.32 2.15
CA SER A 220 -17.15 6.58 1.65
C SER A 220 -17.88 6.99 0.35
N PRO A 221 -18.31 8.27 0.22
CA PRO A 221 -18.85 8.77 -1.04
C PRO A 221 -17.77 8.95 -2.12
N GLY A 222 -16.48 8.82 -1.77
CA GLY A 222 -15.35 9.02 -2.66
C GLY A 222 -14.98 7.76 -3.46
N ASN A 223 -14.68 7.96 -4.74
CA ASN A 223 -14.01 6.99 -5.61
C ASN A 223 -12.75 7.65 -6.20
N PHE A 224 -11.57 7.11 -5.89
CA PHE A 224 -10.30 7.71 -6.30
C PHE A 224 -9.61 6.93 -7.41
N GLY A 225 -9.03 7.67 -8.36
CA GLY A 225 -8.32 7.07 -9.49
C GLY A 225 -7.13 6.20 -9.06
N LEU A 226 -6.45 6.54 -7.96
CA LEU A 226 -5.36 5.73 -7.43
C LEU A 226 -5.84 4.36 -6.92
N ASP A 227 -6.96 4.32 -6.20
CA ASP A 227 -7.59 3.10 -5.69
C ASP A 227 -8.08 2.20 -6.83
N GLN A 228 -8.74 2.78 -7.85
CA GLN A 228 -9.24 1.99 -8.98
C GLN A 228 -8.09 1.52 -9.89
N GLY A 229 -7.12 2.40 -10.15
CA GLY A 229 -5.99 2.12 -11.03
C GLY A 229 -5.14 0.97 -10.51
N ILE A 230 -4.83 0.97 -9.21
CA ILE A 230 -4.02 -0.09 -8.61
C ILE A 230 -4.72 -1.45 -8.69
N VAL A 231 -6.04 -1.51 -8.47
CA VAL A 231 -6.82 -2.75 -8.59
C VAL A 231 -6.72 -3.33 -10.00
N VAL A 232 -6.94 -2.51 -11.03
CA VAL A 232 -6.88 -2.96 -12.43
C VAL A 232 -5.49 -3.48 -12.77
N MET A 233 -4.44 -2.73 -12.38
CA MET A 233 -3.06 -3.11 -12.64
C MET A 233 -2.69 -4.43 -11.95
N MET A 234 -3.07 -4.60 -10.68
CA MET A 234 -2.71 -5.79 -9.91
C MET A 234 -3.50 -7.02 -10.36
N ILE A 235 -4.76 -6.87 -10.79
CA ILE A 235 -5.50 -7.97 -11.44
C ILE A 235 -4.78 -8.40 -12.73
N GLU A 236 -4.39 -7.47 -13.58
CA GLU A 236 -3.72 -7.82 -14.85
C GLU A 236 -2.33 -8.40 -14.63
N ASN A 237 -1.59 -7.90 -13.63
CA ASN A 237 -0.31 -8.49 -13.24
C ASN A 237 -0.44 -9.90 -12.69
N TYR A 238 -1.49 -10.18 -11.91
CA TYR A 238 -1.81 -11.54 -11.47
C TYR A 238 -2.17 -12.46 -12.66
N ARG A 239 -3.08 -12.01 -13.52
CA ARG A 239 -3.63 -12.84 -14.62
C ARG A 239 -2.60 -13.16 -15.68
N THR A 240 -1.86 -12.15 -16.13
CA THR A 240 -0.90 -12.31 -17.21
C THR A 240 0.47 -11.79 -16.84
N GLY A 241 0.61 -10.79 -15.97
CA GLY A 241 1.90 -10.14 -15.74
C GLY A 241 2.22 -9.07 -16.79
N LEU A 242 1.21 -8.50 -17.46
CA LEU A 242 1.40 -7.58 -18.57
C LEU A 242 2.22 -6.34 -18.19
N ILE A 243 1.82 -5.62 -17.15
CA ILE A 243 2.51 -4.38 -16.74
C ILE A 243 3.95 -4.71 -16.37
N TRP A 244 4.15 -5.75 -15.56
CA TRP A 244 5.49 -6.25 -15.24
C TRP A 244 6.33 -6.59 -16.46
N ARG A 245 5.81 -7.32 -17.46
CA ARG A 245 6.56 -7.57 -18.70
C ARG A 245 6.99 -6.29 -19.38
N LEU A 246 6.07 -5.35 -19.58
CA LEU A 246 6.35 -4.07 -20.22
C LEU A 246 7.43 -3.29 -19.46
N MET A 247 7.34 -3.25 -18.14
CA MET A 247 8.28 -2.49 -17.30
C MET A 247 9.65 -3.15 -17.18
N ARG A 248 9.74 -4.49 -17.27
CA ARG A 248 11.03 -5.21 -17.34
C ARG A 248 11.83 -4.86 -18.60
N ASP A 249 11.14 -4.55 -19.69
CA ASP A 249 11.75 -4.18 -20.97
C ASP A 249 12.03 -2.67 -21.08
N CYS A 250 11.62 -1.87 -20.09
CA CYS A 250 11.81 -0.42 -20.06
C CYS A 250 13.26 -0.06 -19.68
N PRO A 251 14.07 0.54 -20.58
CA PRO A 251 15.49 0.80 -20.30
C PRO A 251 15.73 1.74 -19.09
N PRO A 252 14.99 2.85 -18.90
CA PRO A 252 15.11 3.67 -17.70
C PRO A 252 14.87 2.89 -16.40
N ILE A 253 13.88 2.00 -16.35
CA ILE A 253 13.60 1.18 -15.16
C ILE A 253 14.78 0.27 -14.84
N ARG A 254 15.33 -0.43 -15.84
CA ARG A 254 16.49 -1.30 -15.65
C ARG A 254 17.72 -0.52 -15.19
N ALA A 255 17.98 0.63 -15.81
CA ALA A 255 19.08 1.50 -15.43
C ALA A 255 18.93 1.97 -13.98
N GLY A 256 17.75 2.47 -13.62
CA GLY A 256 17.43 2.94 -12.29
C GLY A 256 17.57 1.87 -11.21
N LEU A 257 17.03 0.66 -11.45
CA LEU A 257 17.19 -0.48 -10.55
C LEU A 257 18.66 -0.86 -10.35
N ARG A 258 19.44 -0.91 -11.44
CA ARG A 258 20.88 -1.22 -11.35
C ARG A 258 21.64 -0.17 -10.56
N GLN A 259 21.32 1.11 -10.74
CA GLN A 259 21.92 2.23 -10.00
C GLN A 259 21.50 2.26 -8.54
N ALA A 260 20.26 1.89 -8.23
CA ALA A 260 19.79 1.65 -6.87
C ALA A 260 20.40 0.38 -6.23
N GLY A 261 21.26 -0.35 -6.96
CA GLY A 261 21.96 -1.51 -6.43
C GLY A 261 21.13 -2.79 -6.43
N PHE A 262 19.99 -2.85 -7.12
CA PHE A 262 19.23 -4.09 -7.30
C PHE A 262 20.01 -5.08 -8.17
N ARG A 263 19.94 -6.37 -7.81
CA ARG A 263 20.58 -7.49 -8.53
C ARG A 263 19.69 -8.74 -8.45
N GLY A 264 19.88 -9.68 -9.38
CA GLY A 264 19.21 -10.99 -9.40
C GLY A 264 18.04 -11.05 -10.38
N GLY A 265 17.31 -12.17 -10.35
CA GLY A 265 16.05 -12.33 -11.08
C GLY A 265 16.16 -12.01 -12.58
N TRP A 266 15.30 -11.12 -13.06
CA TRP A 266 15.19 -10.71 -14.46
C TRP A 266 16.08 -9.53 -14.84
N LEU A 267 16.76 -8.90 -13.87
CA LEU A 267 17.50 -7.66 -14.06
C LEU A 267 18.90 -7.87 -14.64
#